data_AF-A0A174T2K0-F1
#
_entry.id   AF-A0A174T2K0-F1
#
_cell.length_a   1.000
_cell.length_b   1.000
_cell.length_c   1.000
_cell.angle_alpha   90.00
_cell.angle_beta   90.00
_cell.angle_gamma   90.00
#
_symmetry.space_group_name_H-M   'P 1'
#
loop_
_entity.id
_entity.type
_entity.pdbx_description
1 polymer ?
#
loop_
_entity_poly.entity_id
_entity_poly.type
_entity_poly.pdbx_seq_one_letter_code
_entity_poly.pdbx_strand_id
1 'polypeptide(L)'
;MKKIINIVMLSVALLLIAGTRGDAKEFVSSNVKLEGNANGIVYLPGDEPFLELKNMVPGDNIKRRLILSNEFTDSYEIFIRAERITAKEENDLLEKLKMKISYNNSLLHDGNATGWKSIKENTSLGKIRPGETKELVAEVNLDGESTGNEYKGKSGEVNWIFTAVRIPSDGDILPSNPPKTGDDGVLGYLRVIILFFIAIRVINRKGKKA
;
A
#
# COMPACT_ATOMS: atom_id res chain seq x y z
N MET A 1 -41.63 40.91 -21.46
CA MET A 1 -41.24 40.70 -20.05
C MET A 1 -40.88 39.24 -19.73
N LYS A 2 -41.75 38.24 -19.95
CA LYS A 2 -41.45 36.80 -19.70
C LYS A 2 -40.15 36.28 -20.37
N LYS A 3 -39.89 36.65 -21.63
CA LYS A 3 -38.66 36.22 -22.34
C LYS A 3 -37.37 36.79 -21.75
N ILE A 4 -37.41 38.03 -21.23
CA ILE A 4 -36.26 38.70 -20.61
C ILE A 4 -35.98 38.07 -19.24
N ILE A 5 -37.02 37.77 -18.48
CA ILE A 5 -36.92 37.08 -17.17
C ILE A 5 -36.27 35.70 -17.33
N ASN A 6 -36.64 34.93 -18.37
CA ASN A 6 -36.04 33.62 -18.62
C ASN A 6 -34.55 33.71 -19.01
N ILE A 7 -34.17 34.73 -19.78
CA ILE A 7 -32.76 34.96 -20.14
C ILE A 7 -31.93 35.36 -18.91
N VAL A 8 -32.48 36.24 -18.06
CA VAL A 8 -31.84 36.63 -16.81
C VAL A 8 -31.71 35.41 -15.87
N MET A 9 -32.76 34.60 -15.71
CA MET A 9 -32.69 33.37 -14.90
C MET A 9 -31.68 32.36 -15.43
N LEU A 10 -31.55 32.19 -16.76
CA LEU A 10 -30.56 31.29 -17.35
C LEU A 10 -29.13 31.81 -17.14
N SER A 11 -28.93 33.13 -17.23
CA SER A 11 -27.62 33.75 -16.97
C SER A 11 -27.18 33.66 -15.50
N VAL A 12 -28.12 33.80 -14.55
CA VAL A 12 -27.87 33.63 -13.12
C VAL A 12 -27.59 32.16 -12.79
N ALA A 13 -28.29 31.22 -13.43
CA ALA A 13 -28.02 29.79 -13.28
C ALA A 13 -26.64 29.39 -13.80
N LEU A 14 -26.17 29.98 -14.91
CA LEU A 14 -24.83 29.71 -15.44
C LEU A 14 -23.71 30.29 -14.55
N LEU A 15 -23.95 31.46 -13.95
CA LEU A 15 -23.02 32.09 -13.00
C LEU A 15 -22.85 31.30 -11.69
N LEU A 16 -23.88 30.54 -11.28
CA LEU A 16 -23.81 29.68 -10.09
C LEU A 16 -22.95 28.43 -10.29
N ILE A 17 -22.71 27.99 -11.53
CA ILE A 17 -21.91 26.79 -11.83
C ILE A 17 -20.40 27.13 -11.91
N ALA A 18 -20.04 28.39 -12.13
CA ALA A 18 -18.64 28.83 -12.24
C ALA A 18 -17.89 28.99 -10.89
N GLY A 19 -18.56 28.71 -9.76
CA GLY A 19 -18.04 28.99 -8.42
C GLY A 19 -17.36 27.81 -7.70
N THR A 20 -17.42 26.58 -8.22
CA THR A 20 -16.72 25.47 -7.58
C THR A 20 -15.27 25.46 -8.04
N ARG A 21 -14.37 25.98 -7.19
CA ARG A 21 -12.93 25.69 -7.30
C ARG A 21 -12.79 24.16 -7.23
N GLY A 22 -12.59 23.54 -8.38
CA GLY A 22 -12.13 22.17 -8.44
C GLY A 22 -10.69 22.19 -7.96
N ASP A 23 -10.48 21.98 -6.66
CA ASP A 23 -9.16 21.65 -6.15
C ASP A 23 -8.86 20.23 -6.63
N ALA A 24 -8.29 20.12 -7.82
CA ALA A 24 -7.57 18.93 -8.21
C ALA A 24 -6.37 18.83 -7.26
N LYS A 25 -6.52 18.09 -6.15
CA LYS A 25 -5.38 17.62 -5.38
C LYS A 25 -4.62 16.66 -6.29
N GLU A 26 -3.60 17.17 -6.97
CA GLU A 26 -2.57 16.34 -7.56
C GLU A 26 -1.88 15.64 -6.40
N PHE A 27 -2.31 14.42 -6.10
CA PHE A 27 -1.62 13.58 -5.12
C PHE A 27 -0.27 13.25 -5.72
N VAL A 28 0.78 13.90 -5.23
CA VAL A 28 2.15 13.49 -5.53
C VAL A 28 2.28 12.05 -5.05
N SER A 29 2.70 11.15 -5.93
CA SER A 29 2.90 9.75 -5.57
C SER A 29 3.95 9.66 -4.46
N SER A 30 3.58 9.05 -3.34
CA SER A 30 4.54 8.71 -2.29
C SER A 30 5.67 7.87 -2.88
N ASN A 31 6.92 8.19 -2.55
CA ASN A 31 8.09 7.37 -2.90
C ASN A 31 8.30 6.20 -1.93
N VAL A 32 7.30 5.90 -1.10
CA VAL A 32 7.24 4.74 -0.23
C VAL A 32 6.23 3.76 -0.80
N LYS A 33 6.68 2.53 -1.05
CA LYS A 33 5.83 1.41 -1.43
C LYS A 33 5.64 0.50 -0.24
N LEU A 34 4.39 0.17 0.07
CA LEU A 34 4.04 -0.78 1.12
C LEU A 34 3.49 -2.06 0.50
N GLU A 35 4.09 -3.19 0.83
CA GLU A 35 3.76 -4.52 0.32
C GLU A 35 3.39 -5.49 1.46
N GLY A 36 2.61 -6.51 1.13
CA GLY A 36 2.21 -7.56 2.07
C GLY A 36 0.85 -7.31 2.74
N ASN A 37 0.62 -7.96 3.87
CA ASN A 37 -0.58 -7.74 4.67
C ASN A 37 -0.37 -6.47 5.48
N ALA A 38 -0.51 -5.32 4.83
CA ALA A 38 0.14 -4.10 5.29
C ALA A 38 -0.80 -2.90 5.38
N ASN A 39 -2.11 -3.09 5.13
CA ASN A 39 -3.09 -2.03 5.29
C ASN A 39 -2.85 -1.36 6.65
N GLY A 40 -2.64 -0.05 6.68
CA GLY A 40 -2.47 0.74 7.91
C GLY A 40 -1.13 0.60 8.66
N ILE A 41 -0.09 -0.05 8.12
CA ILE A 41 1.23 -0.16 8.83
C ILE A 41 2.09 1.11 8.70
N VAL A 42 1.89 1.91 7.66
CA VAL A 42 2.73 3.07 7.35
C VAL A 42 1.92 4.35 7.42
N TYR A 43 2.43 5.30 8.21
CA TYR A 43 1.90 6.65 8.32
C TYR A 43 2.99 7.69 7.98
N LEU A 44 2.70 8.54 7.00
CA LEU A 44 3.51 9.70 6.65
C LEU A 44 2.85 10.94 7.25
N PRO A 45 3.55 11.74 8.07
CA PRO A 45 2.98 12.97 8.59
C PRO A 45 2.84 14.01 7.47
N GLY A 46 1.60 14.37 7.11
CA GLY A 46 1.28 15.36 6.07
C GLY A 46 1.03 14.76 4.68
N ASP A 47 0.84 15.62 3.68
CA ASP A 47 0.51 15.24 2.30
C ASP A 47 1.78 15.14 1.40
N GLU A 48 2.98 15.00 1.99
CA GLU A 48 4.26 15.08 1.27
C GLU A 48 4.95 13.71 1.09
N PRO A 49 5.73 13.51 0.00
CA PRO A 49 6.56 12.32 -0.17
C PRO A 49 7.56 12.16 0.98
N PHE A 50 7.92 10.91 1.30
CA PHE A 50 8.83 10.61 2.41
C PHE A 50 10.18 11.29 2.26
N LEU A 51 10.80 11.22 1.08
CA LEU A 51 12.11 11.78 0.79
C LEU A 51 12.14 12.36 -0.62
N GLU A 52 11.68 13.59 -0.78
CA GLU A 52 11.76 14.34 -2.05
C GLU A 52 12.48 15.66 -1.83
N LEU A 53 13.46 15.95 -2.68
CA LEU A 53 14.06 17.27 -2.82
C LEU A 53 14.10 17.65 -4.29
N LYS A 54 13.68 18.86 -4.59
CA LYS A 54 13.72 19.43 -5.94
C LYS A 54 14.67 20.61 -5.94
N ASN A 55 15.33 20.84 -7.08
CA ASN A 55 16.23 21.98 -7.29
C ASN A 55 17.33 22.09 -6.23
N MET A 56 17.90 20.95 -5.83
CA MET A 56 18.96 20.92 -4.83
C MET A 56 20.18 21.74 -5.25
N VAL A 57 20.78 22.43 -4.29
CA VAL A 57 22.07 23.11 -4.43
C VAL A 57 23.11 22.49 -3.48
N PRO A 58 24.41 22.61 -3.79
CA PRO A 58 25.47 22.13 -2.89
C PRO A 58 25.31 22.71 -1.47
N GLY A 59 25.33 21.84 -0.46
CA GLY A 59 25.11 22.17 0.94
C GLY A 59 23.70 21.83 1.46
N ASP A 60 22.75 21.52 0.58
CA ASP A 60 21.37 21.20 0.99
C ASP A 60 21.30 19.95 1.86
N ASN A 61 20.33 19.95 2.78
CA ASN A 61 20.02 18.85 3.67
C ASN A 61 18.50 18.72 3.82
N ILE A 62 18.00 17.49 3.83
CA ILE A 62 16.66 17.18 4.29
C ILE A 62 16.71 16.13 5.40
N LYS A 63 15.78 16.28 6.35
CA LYS A 63 15.50 15.29 7.38
C LYS A 63 14.02 14.97 7.37
N ARG A 64 13.70 13.68 7.27
CA ARG A 64 12.32 13.19 7.18
C ARG A 64 12.09 12.04 8.13
N ARG A 65 10.84 11.97 8.59
CA ARG A 65 10.37 10.99 9.56
C ARG A 65 9.24 10.18 8.92
N LEU A 66 9.37 8.86 8.97
CA LEU A 66 8.33 7.90 8.67
C LEU A 66 7.88 7.25 9.97
N ILE A 67 6.57 7.18 10.18
CA ILE A 67 6.00 6.48 11.32
C ILE A 67 5.46 5.14 10.84
N LEU A 68 5.94 4.06 11.43
CA LEU A 68 5.40 2.72 11.23
C LEU A 68 4.49 2.42 12.42
N SER A 69 3.17 2.47 12.23
CA SER A 69 2.19 2.26 13.29
C SER A 69 1.37 1.04 12.99
N ASN A 70 1.18 0.16 13.96
CA ASN A 70 0.31 -0.99 13.81
C ASN A 70 -1.02 -0.74 14.53
N GLU A 71 -2.04 -0.40 13.77
CA GLU A 71 -3.41 -0.15 14.28
C GLU A 71 -4.26 -1.42 14.37
N PHE A 72 -3.68 -2.60 14.13
CA PHE A 72 -4.39 -3.89 14.10
C PHE A 72 -4.14 -4.73 15.36
N THR A 73 -4.87 -5.84 15.46
CA THR A 73 -4.84 -6.78 16.57
C THR A 73 -3.69 -7.80 16.48
N ASP A 74 -3.15 -8.02 15.29
CA ASP A 74 -2.00 -8.90 15.10
C ASP A 74 -0.69 -8.14 15.07
N SER A 75 0.40 -8.84 15.29
CA SER A 75 1.73 -8.25 15.11
C SER A 75 2.19 -8.37 13.67
N TYR A 76 3.14 -7.53 13.27
CA TYR A 76 3.74 -7.60 11.95
C TYR A 76 5.27 -7.59 12.04
N GLU A 77 5.92 -8.47 11.29
CA GLU A 77 7.35 -8.34 11.00
C GLU A 77 7.52 -7.41 9.81
N ILE A 78 8.35 -6.38 9.97
CA ILE A 78 8.59 -5.39 8.92
C ILE A 78 9.96 -5.59 8.30
N PHE A 79 10.01 -5.51 6.97
CA PHE A 79 11.24 -5.49 6.19
C PHE A 79 11.34 -4.18 5.41
N ILE A 80 12.56 -3.73 5.17
CA ILE A 80 12.86 -2.60 4.29
C ILE A 80 13.81 -3.03 3.18
N ARG A 81 13.59 -2.48 2.00
CA ARG A 81 14.45 -2.61 0.82
C ARG A 81 14.46 -1.31 0.02
N ALA A 82 15.62 -0.95 -0.50
CA ALA A 82 15.81 0.17 -1.43
C ALA A 82 16.03 -0.36 -2.85
N GLU A 83 15.18 0.06 -3.78
CA GLU A 83 15.28 -0.29 -5.19
C GLU A 83 15.53 0.96 -6.03
N ARG A 84 16.67 0.98 -6.73
CA ARG A 84 17.01 2.07 -7.64
C ARG A 84 16.11 2.03 -8.88
N ILE A 85 15.59 3.18 -9.28
CA ILE A 85 14.73 3.32 -10.47
C ILE A 85 15.50 3.93 -11.64
N THR A 86 16.22 5.02 -11.41
CA THR A 86 17.01 5.68 -12.46
C THR A 86 18.25 4.86 -12.81
N ALA A 87 18.69 4.87 -14.06
CA ALA A 87 19.93 4.22 -14.46
C ALA A 87 21.14 4.83 -13.71
N LYS A 88 22.22 4.05 -13.57
CA LYS A 88 23.49 4.58 -13.08
C LYS A 88 24.14 5.42 -14.18
N GLU A 89 24.62 6.59 -13.80
CA GLU A 89 25.36 7.51 -14.68
C GLU A 89 26.81 7.67 -14.19
N GLU A 90 27.66 8.32 -14.99
CA GLU A 90 29.03 8.64 -14.58
C GLU A 90 29.04 9.64 -13.40
N ASN A 91 28.28 10.72 -13.52
CA ASN A 91 28.06 11.71 -12.45
C ASN A 91 26.71 11.44 -11.78
N ASP A 92 26.68 10.37 -10.98
CA ASP A 92 25.47 9.85 -10.36
C ASP A 92 25.12 10.59 -9.07
N LEU A 93 24.02 11.34 -9.09
CA LEU A 93 23.55 12.09 -7.93
C LEU A 93 23.28 11.19 -6.71
N LEU A 94 22.75 9.98 -6.90
CA LEU A 94 22.44 9.08 -5.77
C LEU A 94 23.71 8.59 -5.06
N GLU A 95 24.82 8.44 -5.78
CA GLU A 95 26.10 8.07 -5.18
C GLU A 95 26.77 9.27 -4.49
N LYS A 96 26.46 10.49 -4.94
CA LYS A 96 26.97 11.74 -4.37
C LYS A 96 26.27 12.16 -3.09
N LEU A 97 24.98 11.91 -2.98
CA LEU A 97 24.18 12.21 -1.79
C LEU A 97 24.60 11.32 -0.61
N LYS A 98 24.95 11.95 0.52
CA LYS A 98 25.19 11.27 1.80
C LYS A 98 23.85 11.03 2.47
N MET A 99 23.59 9.81 2.93
CA MET A 99 22.34 9.40 3.54
C MET A 99 22.58 8.63 4.82
N LYS A 100 21.78 8.96 5.84
CA LYS A 100 21.73 8.25 7.11
C LYS A 100 20.29 7.83 7.40
N ILE A 101 20.09 6.57 7.74
CA ILE A 101 18.79 6.04 8.16
C ILE A 101 18.93 5.47 9.57
N SER A 102 18.09 5.95 10.47
CA SER A 102 17.97 5.43 11.84
C SER A 102 16.58 4.84 12.04
N TYR A 103 16.50 3.65 12.61
CA TYR A 103 15.25 3.01 12.99
C TYR A 103 15.20 2.85 14.52
N ASN A 104 14.21 3.48 15.16
CA ASN A 104 14.03 3.49 16.61
C ASN A 104 15.35 3.79 17.35
N ASN A 105 16.01 4.88 16.96
CA ASN A 105 17.31 5.37 17.47
C ASN A 105 18.52 4.46 17.19
N SER A 106 18.36 3.36 16.44
CA SER A 106 19.46 2.49 16.01
C SER A 106 19.87 2.79 14.58
N LEU A 107 21.17 2.88 14.31
CA LEU A 107 21.68 3.13 12.96
C LEU A 107 21.43 1.93 12.05
N LEU A 108 20.66 2.15 10.98
CA LEU A 108 20.36 1.14 9.96
C LEU A 108 21.24 1.29 8.73
N HIS A 109 21.47 2.54 8.30
CA HIS A 109 22.30 2.85 7.14
C HIS A 109 23.08 4.14 7.34
N ASP A 110 24.32 4.13 6.89
CA ASP A 110 25.20 5.29 6.77
C ASP A 110 26.05 5.11 5.50
N GLY A 111 25.75 5.91 4.48
CA GLY A 111 26.29 5.70 3.14
C GLY A 111 25.71 6.67 2.12
N ASN A 112 25.57 6.20 0.88
CA ASN A 112 24.99 7.01 -0.19
C ASN A 112 23.49 6.75 -0.37
N ALA A 113 22.79 7.65 -1.05
CA ALA A 113 21.34 7.61 -1.20
C ALA A 113 20.81 6.41 -2.01
N THR A 114 21.67 5.58 -2.61
CA THR A 114 21.23 4.32 -3.24
C THR A 114 20.69 3.31 -2.23
N GLY A 115 21.12 3.39 -0.96
CA GLY A 115 20.77 2.43 0.09
C GLY A 115 21.37 1.02 -0.08
N TRP A 116 22.06 0.74 -1.20
CA TRP A 116 22.43 -0.61 -1.58
C TRP A 116 23.40 -1.32 -0.62
N LYS A 117 24.19 -0.56 0.13
CA LYS A 117 25.16 -1.15 1.07
C LYS A 117 24.49 -1.88 2.24
N SER A 118 23.33 -1.41 2.69
CA SER A 118 22.70 -1.89 3.94
C SER A 118 21.30 -2.48 3.74
N ILE A 119 20.60 -2.07 2.68
CA ILE A 119 19.18 -2.36 2.49
C ILE A 119 18.86 -2.65 1.01
N LYS A 120 19.82 -3.21 0.26
CA LYS A 120 19.59 -3.71 -1.10
C LYS A 120 18.63 -4.91 -1.13
N GLU A 121 18.78 -5.77 -0.14
CA GLU A 121 17.91 -6.93 0.08
C GLU A 121 16.90 -6.62 1.17
N ASN A 122 15.95 -7.52 1.40
CA ASN A 122 14.98 -7.38 2.48
C ASN A 122 15.66 -7.46 3.85
N THR A 123 15.89 -6.30 4.45
CA THR A 123 16.45 -6.18 5.80
C THR A 123 15.30 -6.10 6.80
N SER A 124 15.29 -7.01 7.78
CA SER A 124 14.31 -6.97 8.87
C SER A 124 14.53 -5.73 9.75
N LEU A 125 13.44 -5.03 10.04
CA LEU A 125 13.32 -3.97 11.05
C LEU A 125 12.73 -4.51 12.36
N GLY A 126 12.38 -5.81 12.40
CA GLY A 126 11.78 -6.45 13.55
C GLY A 126 10.26 -6.33 13.60
N LYS A 127 9.74 -6.85 14.72
CA LYS A 127 8.30 -6.96 15.00
C LYS A 127 7.72 -5.65 15.54
N ILE A 128 6.56 -5.27 15.01
CA ILE A 128 5.69 -4.22 15.54
C ILE A 128 4.42 -4.87 16.10
N ARG A 129 4.20 -4.73 17.42
CA ARG A 129 3.04 -5.28 18.13
C ARG A 129 1.76 -4.44 17.90
N PRO A 130 0.58 -4.98 18.22
CA PRO A 130 -0.68 -4.22 18.23
C PRO A 130 -0.55 -2.91 19.02
N GLY A 131 -0.96 -1.80 18.41
CA GLY A 131 -0.86 -0.45 18.97
C GLY A 131 0.56 0.11 19.09
N GLU A 132 1.58 -0.65 18.70
CA GLU A 132 2.96 -0.18 18.75
C GLU A 132 3.26 0.74 17.56
N THR A 133 4.05 1.78 17.85
CA THR A 133 4.53 2.72 16.84
C THR A 133 6.04 2.78 16.88
N LYS A 134 6.66 2.74 15.70
CA LYS A 134 8.10 2.83 15.50
C LYS A 134 8.42 3.98 14.57
N GLU A 135 9.60 4.56 14.76
CA GLU A 135 10.06 5.70 13.99
C GLU A 135 11.24 5.30 13.10
N LEU A 136 11.16 5.67 11.83
CA LEU A 136 12.30 5.67 10.92
C LEU A 136 12.63 7.12 10.53
N VAL A 137 13.88 7.51 10.73
CA VAL A 137 14.39 8.84 10.41
C VAL A 137 15.41 8.71 9.30
N ALA A 138 15.21 9.43 8.21
CA ALA A 138 16.16 9.52 7.12
C ALA A 138 16.66 10.96 6.98
N GLU A 139 17.98 11.10 6.87
CA GLU A 139 18.67 12.35 6.64
C GLU A 139 19.47 12.22 5.36
N VAL A 140 19.34 13.18 4.45
CA VAL A 140 20.07 13.20 3.18
C VAL A 140 20.73 14.56 3.02
N ASN A 141 22.00 14.56 2.66
CA ASN A 141 22.79 15.76 2.45
C ASN A 141 23.54 15.70 1.11
N LEU A 142 23.52 16.82 0.40
CA LEU A 142 24.40 17.07 -0.74
C LEU A 142 25.60 17.89 -0.26
N ASP A 143 26.78 17.28 -0.30
CA ASP A 143 28.01 17.88 0.18
C ASP A 143 28.36 19.16 -0.60
N GLY A 144 28.58 20.28 0.10
CA GLY A 144 28.85 21.56 -0.55
C GLY A 144 30.22 21.62 -1.25
N GLU A 145 31.26 21.19 -0.54
CA GLU A 145 32.65 21.39 -0.96
C GLU A 145 33.04 20.52 -2.16
N SER A 146 32.51 19.30 -2.22
CA SER A 146 32.88 18.33 -3.25
C SER A 146 31.90 18.25 -4.42
N THR A 147 30.83 19.05 -4.46
CA THR A 147 29.81 19.00 -5.52
C THR A 147 30.01 20.13 -6.53
N GLY A 148 30.43 19.78 -7.75
CA GLY A 148 30.59 20.71 -8.86
C GLY A 148 29.38 20.76 -9.81
N ASN A 149 29.57 21.51 -10.90
CA ASN A 149 28.54 21.72 -11.94
C ASN A 149 28.20 20.46 -12.75
N GLU A 150 29.03 19.42 -12.68
CA GLU A 150 28.80 18.12 -13.31
C GLU A 150 27.52 17.41 -12.80
N TYR A 151 27.04 17.78 -11.60
CA TYR A 151 25.78 17.30 -11.04
C TYR A 151 24.57 18.20 -11.36
N LYS A 152 24.77 19.32 -12.08
CA LYS A 152 23.67 20.25 -12.41
C LYS A 152 22.65 19.58 -13.32
N GLY A 153 21.38 19.63 -12.91
CA GLY A 153 20.27 19.02 -13.65
C GLY A 153 20.24 17.49 -13.59
N LYS A 154 21.12 16.86 -12.79
CA LYS A 154 21.05 15.43 -12.51
C LYS A 154 19.91 15.14 -11.56
N SER A 155 19.35 13.95 -11.68
CA SER A 155 18.27 13.44 -10.84
C SER A 155 18.51 11.98 -10.52
N GLY A 156 17.97 11.53 -9.40
CA GLY A 156 18.07 10.14 -8.98
C GLY A 156 16.81 9.74 -8.23
N GLU A 157 16.36 8.51 -8.46
CA GLU A 157 15.15 8.01 -7.83
C GLU A 157 15.36 6.60 -7.26
N VAL A 158 14.81 6.40 -6.07
CA VAL A 158 14.84 5.15 -5.31
C VAL A 158 13.44 4.90 -4.76
N ASN A 159 12.95 3.69 -4.97
CA ASN A 159 11.77 3.16 -4.30
C ASN A 159 12.16 2.64 -2.92
N TRP A 160 11.49 3.18 -1.90
CA TRP A 160 11.58 2.70 -0.52
C TRP A 160 10.48 1.69 -0.27
N ILE A 161 10.82 0.41 -0.26
CA ILE A 161 9.85 -0.68 -0.15
C ILE A 161 9.83 -1.17 1.28
N PHE A 162 8.67 -1.08 1.92
CA PHE A 162 8.37 -1.69 3.19
C PHE A 162 7.49 -2.91 2.96
N THR A 163 7.88 -4.06 3.50
CA THR A 163 7.07 -5.27 3.47
C THR A 163 6.59 -5.59 4.88
N ALA A 164 5.28 -5.75 5.07
CA ALA A 164 4.70 -6.18 6.34
C ALA A 164 4.17 -7.61 6.24
N VAL A 165 4.62 -8.47 7.14
CA VAL A 165 4.20 -9.87 7.23
C VAL A 165 3.43 -10.09 8.52
N ARG A 166 2.14 -10.43 8.43
CA ARG A 166 1.27 -10.70 9.57
C ARG A 166 1.81 -11.88 10.38
N ILE A 167 1.92 -11.69 11.68
CA ILE A 167 2.18 -12.72 12.68
C ILE A 167 0.90 -12.85 13.51
N PRO A 168 0.04 -13.85 13.23
CA PRO A 168 -1.21 -14.03 13.95
C PRO A 168 -0.96 -14.24 15.45
N SER A 169 -1.84 -13.69 16.27
CA SER A 169 -1.85 -14.00 17.70
C SER A 169 -2.25 -15.47 17.92
N ASP A 170 -1.68 -16.14 18.93
CA ASP A 170 -1.93 -17.57 19.22
C ASP A 170 -3.42 -17.92 19.46
N GLY A 171 -4.29 -16.92 19.62
CA GLY A 171 -5.75 -17.08 19.76
C GLY A 171 -6.52 -17.28 18.44
N ASP A 172 -5.91 -17.04 17.28
CA ASP A 172 -6.56 -17.14 15.96
C ASP A 172 -6.38 -18.51 15.29
N ILE A 173 -5.69 -19.45 15.94
CA ILE A 173 -5.59 -20.84 15.48
C ILE A 173 -6.88 -21.57 15.88
N LEU A 174 -8.00 -21.23 15.24
CA LEU A 174 -9.16 -22.11 15.27
C LEU A 174 -8.72 -23.44 14.64
N PRO A 175 -8.99 -24.61 15.26
CA PRO A 175 -8.73 -25.88 14.62
C PRO A 175 -9.45 -25.87 13.28
N SER A 176 -8.71 -26.05 12.18
CA SER A 176 -9.31 -26.23 10.88
C SER A 176 -10.07 -27.56 10.94
N ASN A 177 -11.35 -27.52 11.29
CA ASN A 177 -12.20 -28.66 11.03
C ASN A 177 -12.10 -28.89 9.51
N PRO A 178 -11.69 -30.09 9.05
CA PRO A 178 -11.59 -30.38 7.64
C PRO A 178 -12.93 -30.02 6.97
N PRO A 179 -12.92 -29.52 5.72
CA PRO A 179 -14.16 -29.18 5.03
C PRO A 179 -15.06 -30.41 5.07
N LYS A 180 -16.31 -30.21 5.49
CA LYS A 180 -17.32 -31.26 5.53
C LYS A 180 -17.71 -31.58 4.08
N THR A 181 -16.88 -32.32 3.35
CA THR A 181 -17.17 -32.82 2.00
C THR A 181 -17.98 -34.09 2.13
N GLY A 182 -19.27 -33.90 2.35
CA GLY A 182 -20.30 -34.94 2.36
C GLY A 182 -21.60 -34.23 2.06
N ASP A 183 -22.01 -34.28 0.80
CA ASP A 183 -23.21 -33.61 0.33
C ASP A 183 -24.42 -34.35 0.94
N ASP A 184 -25.11 -33.72 1.90
CA ASP A 184 -26.33 -34.27 2.54
C ASP A 184 -27.47 -34.50 1.52
N GLY A 185 -27.28 -34.04 0.27
CA GLY A 185 -28.20 -34.20 -0.86
C GLY A 185 -28.43 -35.65 -1.32
N VAL A 186 -27.51 -36.58 -1.05
CA VAL A 186 -27.66 -38.01 -1.46
C VAL A 186 -28.93 -38.64 -0.87
N LEU A 187 -29.29 -38.29 0.37
CA LEU A 187 -30.50 -38.78 1.01
C LEU A 187 -31.78 -38.19 0.37
N GLY A 188 -31.69 -36.96 -0.13
CA GLY A 188 -32.75 -36.32 -0.91
C GLY A 188 -33.03 -37.06 -2.23
N TYR A 189 -31.98 -37.39 -2.98
CA TYR A 189 -32.11 -38.15 -4.24
C TYR A 189 -32.71 -39.55 -4.01
N LEU A 190 -32.29 -40.26 -2.94
CA LEU A 190 -32.86 -41.56 -2.60
C LEU A 190 -34.37 -41.51 -2.30
N ARG A 191 -34.84 -40.46 -1.60
CA ARG A 191 -36.28 -40.28 -1.34
C ARG A 191 -37.09 -40.06 -2.61
N VAL A 192 -36.57 -39.28 -3.56
CA VAL A 192 -37.23 -39.03 -4.86
C VAL A 192 -37.31 -40.33 -5.67
N ILE A 193 -36.23 -41.12 -5.71
CA ILE A 193 -36.20 -42.40 -6.42
C ILE A 193 -37.25 -43.37 -5.85
N ILE A 194 -37.35 -43.49 -4.53
CA ILE A 194 -38.34 -44.37 -3.88
C ILE A 194 -39.78 -43.92 -4.21
N LEU A 195 -40.07 -42.62 -4.17
CA LEU A 195 -41.39 -42.09 -4.53
C LEU A 195 -41.75 -42.37 -5.98
N PHE A 196 -40.77 -42.28 -6.90
CA PHE A 196 -40.96 -42.58 -8.31
C PHE A 196 -41.29 -44.07 -8.55
N PHE A 197 -40.59 -44.99 -7.86
CA PHE A 197 -40.90 -46.42 -7.93
C PHE A 197 -42.29 -46.75 -7.38
N ILE A 198 -42.73 -46.09 -6.30
CA ILE A 198 -44.08 -46.26 -5.76
C ILE A 198 -45.13 -45.78 -6.77
N ALA A 199 -44.93 -44.62 -7.39
CA ALA A 199 -45.83 -44.07 -8.41
C ALA A 199 -45.97 -45.02 -9.62
N ILE A 200 -44.85 -45.54 -10.15
CA ILE A 200 -44.86 -46.52 -11.24
C ILE A 200 -45.66 -47.77 -10.84
N ARG A 201 -45.48 -48.27 -9.61
CA ARG A 201 -46.18 -49.47 -9.14
C ARG A 201 -47.69 -49.25 -8.99
N VAL A 202 -48.12 -48.05 -8.60
CA VAL A 202 -49.54 -47.66 -8.53
C VAL A 202 -50.16 -47.55 -9.93
N ILE A 203 -49.44 -46.93 -10.88
CA ILE A 203 -49.88 -46.81 -12.28
C ILE A 203 -50.02 -48.20 -12.92
N ASN A 204 -49.02 -49.07 -12.77
CA ASN A 204 -49.06 -50.43 -13.31
C ASN A 204 -50.12 -51.33 -12.64
N ARG A 205 -50.53 -51.04 -11.40
CA ARG A 205 -51.66 -51.72 -10.75
C ARG A 205 -53.01 -51.26 -11.28
N LYS A 206 -53.16 -50.00 -11.69
CA LYS A 206 -54.38 -49.47 -12.30
C LYS A 206 -54.57 -49.95 -13.75
N GLY A 207 -53.48 -50.11 -14.51
CA GLY A 207 -53.53 -50.65 -15.88
C GLY A 207 -53.85 -52.14 -16.01
N LYS A 208 -53.83 -52.90 -14.91
CA LYS A 208 -54.21 -54.34 -14.87
C LYS A 208 -55.67 -54.59 -14.48
N LYS A 209 -56.49 -53.54 -14.33
CA LYS A 209 -57.93 -53.63 -14.05
C LYS A 209 -58.79 -53.04 -15.18
N ALA A 210 -58.42 -53.31 -16.43
CA ALA A 210 -59.27 -53.17 -17.60
C ALA A 210 -59.30 -54.50 -18.34
#